data_AF-R7UII3-F1
#
_entry.id   AF-R7UII3-F1
#
_cell.length_a   1.000
_cell.length_b   1.000
_cell.length_c   1.000
_cell.angle_alpha   90.00
_cell.angle_beta   90.00
_cell.angle_gamma   90.00
#
_symmetry.space_group_name_H-M   'P 1'
#
loop_
_entity.id
_entity.type
_entity.pdbx_description
1 polymer ?
#
loop_
_entity_poly.entity_id
_entity_poly.type
_entity_poly.pdbx_seq_one_letter_code
_entity_poly.pdbx_strand_id
1 'polypeptide(L)' 'QLVKLLISPLLHILNLSFLDGTVPCKMKIARVVPLFKKGFPKEIYNYTPISLLPVF' A
#
# COMPACT_ATOMS: atom_id res chain seq x y z
N GLN A 1 -12.65 3.07 -18.91
CA GLN A 1 -12.01 4.39 -19.17
C GLN A 1 -11.14 4.89 -18.02
N LEU A 2 -11.55 4.75 -16.76
CA LEU A 2 -10.83 5.26 -15.58
C LEU A 2 -9.40 4.70 -15.39
N VAL A 3 -9.21 3.39 -15.58
CA VAL A 3 -7.87 2.74 -15.42
C VAL A 3 -6.81 3.38 -16.30
N LYS A 4 -7.17 3.81 -17.53
CA LYS A 4 -6.23 4.46 -18.46
C LYS A 4 -5.74 5.82 -17.95
N LEU A 5 -6.55 6.54 -17.17
CA LEU A 5 -6.18 7.82 -16.58
C LEU A 5 -5.16 7.67 -15.44
N LEU A 6 -5.14 6.52 -14.76
CA LEU A 6 -4.20 6.23 -13.68
C LEU A 6 -2.85 5.73 -14.20
N ILE A 7 -2.83 5.06 -15.36
CA ILE A 7 -1.59 4.48 -15.92
C ILE A 7 -0.52 5.55 -16.17
N SER A 8 -0.89 6.66 -16.83
CA SER A 8 0.07 7.71 -17.19
C SER A 8 0.78 8.34 -15.97
N PRO A 9 0.07 8.86 -14.95
CA PRO A 9 0.72 9.45 -13.77
C PRO A 9 1.50 8.41 -12.95
N LEU A 10 0.98 7.19 -12.78
CA LEU A 10 1.69 6.14 -12.05
C LEU A 10 2.99 5.74 -12.75
N LEU A 11 2.96 5.58 -14.08
CA LEU A 11 4.14 5.27 -14.87
C LEU A 11 5.20 6.38 -14.76
N HIS A 12 4.76 7.63 -14.81
CA HIS A 12 5.67 8.77 -14.64
C HIS A 12 6.34 8.75 -13.26
N ILE A 13 5.57 8.56 -12.18
CA ILE A 13 6.09 8.49 -10.80
C ILE A 13 7.04 7.31 -10.63
N LEU A 14 6.72 6.15 -11.19
CA LEU A 14 7.59 4.96 -11.12
C LEU A 14 8.91 5.18 -11.86
N ASN A 15 8.86 5.76 -13.06
CA ASN A 15 10.07 6.07 -13.82
C ASN A 15 10.96 7.06 -13.09
N LEU A 16 10.39 8.13 -12.53
CA LEU A 16 11.13 9.05 -11.66
C LEU A 16 11.73 8.33 -10.45
N SER A 17 10.97 7.42 -9.83
CA SER A 17 11.47 6.67 -8.67
C SER A 17 12.66 5.78 -9.02
N PHE A 18 12.69 5.20 -10.21
CA PHE A 18 13.84 4.42 -10.69
C PHE A 18 15.04 5.30 -11.06
N LEU A 19 14.80 6.46 -11.68
CA LEU A 19 15.86 7.40 -12.06
C LEU A 19 16.51 8.06 -10.84
N ASP A 20 15.70 8.56 -9.92
CA ASP A 20 16.16 9.30 -8.73
C ASP A 20 16.49 8.37 -7.55
N GLY A 21 16.13 7.09 -7.65
CA GLY A 21 16.30 6.10 -6.58
C GLY A 21 15.43 6.38 -5.35
N THR A 22 14.39 7.22 -5.47
CA THR A 22 13.55 7.63 -4.35
C THR A 22 12.05 7.51 -4.66
N VAL A 23 11.29 6.95 -3.71
CA VAL A 23 9.82 6.90 -3.80
C VAL A 23 9.21 8.09 -3.03
N PRO A 24 8.11 8.70 -3.50
CA PRO A 24 7.44 9.78 -2.76
C PRO A 24 7.08 9.38 -1.32
N CYS A 25 7.33 10.25 -0.34
CA CYS A 25 7.09 9.95 1.07
C CYS A 25 5.64 9.53 1.36
N LYS A 26 4.67 10.16 0.67
CA LYS A 26 3.25 9.80 0.82
C LYS A 26 2.96 8.36 0.41
N MET A 27 3.68 7.82 -0.58
CA MET A 27 3.51 6.44 -1.06
C MET A 27 4.20 5.39 -0.17
N LYS A 28 5.12 5.80 0.70
CA LYS A 28 5.83 4.90 1.63
C LYS A 28 5.03 4.59 2.90
N ILE A 29 4.04 5.41 3.22
CA ILE A 29 3.25 5.30 4.45
C ILE A 29 2.07 4.39 4.19
N ALA A 30 1.86 3.39 5.04
CA ALA A 30 0.71 2.49 4.97
C ALA A 30 -0.04 2.45 6.30
N ARG A 31 -1.36 2.22 6.24
CA ARG A 31 -2.15 1.98 7.46
C ARG A 31 -2.09 0.49 7.78
N VAL A 32 -1.50 0.14 8.93
CA VAL A 32 -1.46 -1.24 9.41
C VAL A 32 -2.76 -1.58 10.13
N VAL A 33 -3.43 -2.65 9.69
CA VAL A 33 -4.68 -3.13 10.30
C VAL A 33 -4.53 -4.60 10.66
N PRO A 34 -4.86 -5.03 11.89
CA PRO A 34 -4.90 -6.44 12.24
C PRO A 34 -6.14 -7.10 11.64
N LEU A 35 -5.95 -8.15 10.83
CA LEU A 35 -7.02 -8.95 10.25
C LEU A 35 -7.13 -10.30 10.98
N PHE A 36 -8.30 -10.59 11.54
CA PHE A 36 -8.55 -11.87 12.22
C PHE A 36 -8.49 -13.03 11.23
N LYS A 37 -7.75 -14.10 11.57
CA LYS A 37 -7.58 -15.28 10.71
C LYS A 37 -8.45 -16.44 11.16
N LYS A 38 -8.25 -16.94 12.39
CA LYS A 38 -8.98 -18.07 13.00
C LYS A 38 -8.61 -18.19 14.49
N GLY A 39 -9.39 -18.94 15.28
CA GLY A 39 -9.11 -19.18 16.69
C GLY A 39 -9.95 -18.30 17.63
N PHE A 40 -9.40 -17.93 18.79
CA PHE A 40 -10.11 -17.07 19.74
C PHE A 40 -9.86 -15.57 19.43
N PRO A 41 -10.89 -14.74 19.25
CA PRO A 41 -10.73 -13.33 18.86
C PRO A 41 -10.05 -12.43 19.88
N LYS A 42 -9.90 -12.85 21.15
CA LYS A 42 -9.21 -12.03 22.15
C LYS A 42 -7.69 -12.28 22.20
N GLU A 43 -7.18 -13.19 21.38
CA GLU A 43 -5.76 -13.49 21.30
C GLU A 43 -5.12 -12.80 20.10
N ILE A 44 -4.10 -11.98 20.34
CA ILE A 44 -3.43 -11.20 19.30
C ILE A 44 -2.75 -12.06 18.23
N TYR A 45 -2.29 -13.27 18.58
CA TYR A 45 -1.64 -14.21 17.67
C TYR A 45 -2.58 -14.72 16.56
N ASN A 46 -3.89 -14.57 16.74
CA ASN A 46 -4.90 -14.95 15.76
C ASN A 46 -5.17 -13.85 14.72
N TYR A 47 -4.43 -12.74 14.77
CA TYR A 47 -4.51 -11.64 13.81
C TYR A 47 -3.25 -11.55 12.96
N THR A 48 -3.43 -11.23 11.68
CA THR A 48 -2.33 -10.93 10.75
C THR A 48 -2.29 -9.43 10.50
N PRO A 49 -1.16 -8.74 10.72
CA PRO A 49 -1.03 -7.33 10.35
C PRO A 49 -0.97 -7.21 8.82
N ILE A 50 -1.90 -6.46 8.23
CA ILE A 50 -1.90 -6.13 6.82
C ILE A 50 -1.62 -4.63 6.62
N SER A 51 -0.82 -4.30 5.61
CA SER A 51 -0.52 -2.92 5.23
C SER A 51 -1.46 -2.46 4.13
N LEU A 52 -2.33 -1.51 4.44
CA LEU A 52 -3.17 -0.84 3.45
C LEU A 52 -2.42 0.35 2.86
N LEU A 53 -2.04 0.23 1.59
CA LEU A 53 -1.36 1.30 0.86
C LEU A 53 -2.34 2.43 0.52
N PRO A 54 -1.88 3.69 0.51
CA PRO A 54 -2.69 4.83 0.10
C PRO A 54 -3.04 4.74 -1.39
N VAL A 55 -4.29 5.05 -1.71
CA VAL A 55 -4.78 5.23 -3.08
C VAL A 55 -4.75 6.73 -3.36
N PHE A 56 -3.99 7.14 -4.38
CA PHE A 56 -3.85 8.52 -4.84
C PHE A 56 -4.80 8.81 -5.99
#